data_AF-A0A953RA15-F1
#
_entry.id   AF-A0A953RA15-F1
#
_cell.length_a   1.000
_cell.length_b   1.000
_cell.length_c   1.000
_cell.angle_alpha   90.00
_cell.angle_beta   90.00
_cell.angle_gamma   90.00
#
_symmetry.space_group_name_H-M   'P 1'
#
loop_
_entity.id
_entity.type
_entity.pdbx_description
1 polymer ?
#
loop_
_entity_poly.entity_id
_entity_poly.type
_entity_poly.pdbx_seq_one_letter_code
_entity_poly.pdbx_strand_id
1 'polypeptide(L)'
;MSEHGPTEHWQDVEELWRDRLSEAKARYEIAVARFRTAAEDVRTRHTPGPDGSFSVHLAIAEESSARKEYMRVLRVFTDLLLNGRIPDEKAPDGNPAMGSRSLGRPRKAG
;
A
#
# COMPACT_ATOMS: atom_id res chain seq x y z
N MET A 1 -24.80 -36.38 -6.43
CA MET A 1 -24.68 -34.98 -6.88
C MET A 1 -24.27 -34.20 -5.66
N SER A 2 -22.98 -33.92 -5.51
CA SER A 2 -22.45 -33.25 -4.32
C SER A 2 -22.61 -31.75 -4.51
N GLU A 3 -23.54 -31.17 -3.76
CA GLU A 3 -23.64 -29.72 -3.61
C GLU A 3 -22.42 -29.25 -2.82
N HIS A 4 -21.43 -28.69 -3.52
CA HIS A 4 -20.32 -27.98 -2.88
C HIS A 4 -20.89 -26.66 -2.35
N GLY A 5 -21.05 -26.60 -1.03
CA GLY A 5 -21.58 -25.43 -0.35
C GLY A 5 -20.65 -24.21 -0.50
N PRO A 6 -21.15 -23.00 -0.18
CA PRO A 6 -20.43 -21.74 -0.33
C PRO A 6 -19.08 -21.63 0.41
N THR A 7 -18.70 -22.62 1.21
CA THR A 7 -17.45 -22.69 2.00
C THR A 7 -16.18 -22.92 1.18
N GLU A 8 -16.23 -23.62 0.04
CA GLU A 8 -15.03 -23.89 -0.77
C GLU A 8 -14.46 -22.60 -1.36
N HIS A 9 -15.34 -21.71 -1.83
CA HIS A 9 -14.95 -20.41 -2.38
C HIS A 9 -14.27 -19.48 -1.34
N TRP A 10 -14.53 -19.65 -0.05
CA TRP A 10 -13.93 -18.80 0.99
C TRP A 10 -12.50 -19.23 1.33
N GLN A 11 -12.22 -20.52 1.33
CA GLN A 11 -10.86 -21.04 1.57
C GLN A 11 -9.90 -20.63 0.45
N ASP A 12 -10.35 -20.72 -0.80
CA ASP A 12 -9.55 -20.31 -1.97
C ASP A 12 -9.24 -18.80 -1.94
N VAL A 13 -10.22 -17.98 -1.55
CA VAL A 13 -10.03 -16.53 -1.41
C VAL A 13 -9.07 -16.21 -0.26
N GLU A 14 -9.20 -16.90 0.88
CA GLU A 14 -8.29 -16.72 2.01
C GLU A 14 -6.85 -17.10 1.65
N GLU A 15 -6.65 -18.24 0.99
CA GLU A 15 -5.34 -18.71 0.54
C GLU A 15 -4.71 -17.73 -0.44
N LEU A 16 -5.47 -17.25 -1.43
CA LEU A 16 -5.02 -16.22 -2.36
C LEU A 16 -4.54 -14.95 -1.65
N TRP A 17 -5.30 -14.44 -0.69
CA TRP A 17 -4.94 -13.22 0.03
C TRP A 17 -3.79 -13.44 1.01
N ARG A 18 -3.66 -14.64 1.56
CA ARG A 18 -2.52 -15.05 2.40
C ARG A 18 -1.22 -15.12 1.59
N ASP A 19 -1.28 -15.63 0.36
CA ASP A 19 -0.14 -15.65 -0.56
C ASP A 19 0.27 -14.24 -0.95
N ARG A 20 -0.69 -13.39 -1.33
CA ARG A 20 -0.44 -11.98 -1.62
C ARG A 20 0.19 -11.24 -0.44
N LEU A 21 -0.29 -11.51 0.78
CA LEU A 21 0.26 -10.90 2.00
C LEU A 21 1.71 -11.33 2.23
N SER A 22 1.98 -12.63 2.06
CA SER A 22 3.31 -13.20 2.20
C SER A 22 4.28 -12.61 1.18
N GLU A 23 3.85 -12.48 -0.08
CA GLU A 23 4.63 -11.86 -1.14
C GLU A 23 4.90 -10.37 -0.87
N ALA A 24 3.87 -9.59 -0.51
CA ALA A 24 4.02 -8.17 -0.21
C ALA A 24 4.94 -7.94 0.99
N LYS A 25 4.86 -8.79 2.01
CA LYS A 25 5.76 -8.76 3.17
C LYS A 25 7.21 -9.05 2.77
N ALA A 26 7.45 -10.09 1.97
CA ALA A 26 8.79 -10.44 1.50
C ALA A 26 9.41 -9.29 0.69
N ARG A 27 8.63 -8.65 -0.21
CA ARG A 27 9.07 -7.47 -0.97
C ARG A 27 9.44 -6.30 -0.05
N TYR A 28 8.63 -6.04 0.98
CA TYR A 28 8.92 -4.99 1.97
C TYR A 28 10.21 -5.28 2.74
N GLU A 29 10.41 -6.51 3.21
CA GLU A 29 11.63 -6.92 3.93
C GLU A 29 12.89 -6.78 3.05
N ILE A 30 12.81 -7.16 1.77
CA ILE A 30 13.89 -6.96 0.80
C ILE A 30 14.20 -5.46 0.63
N ALA A 31 13.18 -4.61 0.50
CA ALA A 31 13.37 -3.17 0.35
C ALA A 31 14.01 -2.53 1.60
N VAL A 32 13.60 -2.95 2.79
CA VAL A 32 14.21 -2.55 4.07
C VAL A 32 15.69 -2.97 4.12
N ALA A 33 16.01 -4.19 3.70
CA ALA A 33 17.39 -4.66 3.66
C ALA A 33 18.25 -3.82 2.70
N ARG A 34 17.73 -3.50 1.51
CA ARG A 34 18.41 -2.63 0.53
C ARG A 34 18.65 -1.23 1.08
N PHE A 35 17.66 -0.62 1.73
CA PHE A 35 17.81 0.68 2.36
C PHE A 35 18.90 0.66 3.44
N ARG A 36 18.92 -0.37 4.30
CA ARG A 36 19.95 -0.52 5.34
C ARG A 36 21.35 -0.62 4.74
N THR A 37 21.52 -1.42 3.69
CA THR A 37 22.81 -1.55 2.99
C THR A 37 23.23 -0.22 2.37
N ALA A 38 22.35 0.46 1.63
CA ALA A 38 22.68 1.74 1.00
C ALA A 38 23.02 2.83 2.05
N ALA A 39 22.29 2.87 3.16
CA ALA A 39 22.58 3.79 4.26
C ALA A 39 23.94 3.49 4.92
N GLU A 40 24.29 2.21 5.07
CA GLU A 40 25.60 1.79 5.60
C GLU A 40 26.75 2.19 4.66
N ASP A 41 26.60 1.98 3.36
CA ASP A 41 27.63 2.29 2.35
C ASP A 41 27.93 3.79 2.30
N VAL A 42 26.90 4.63 2.45
CA VAL A 42 27.07 6.09 2.57
C VAL A 42 27.74 6.45 3.89
N ARG A 43 27.32 5.84 5.01
CA ARG A 43 27.89 6.13 6.35
C ARG A 43 29.37 5.78 6.43
N THR A 44 29.75 4.65 5.86
CA THR A 44 31.13 4.15 5.82
C THR A 44 31.98 4.81 4.75
N ARG A 45 31.40 5.69 3.91
CA ARG A 45 32.02 6.32 2.75
C ARG A 45 32.56 5.30 1.73
N HIS A 46 32.05 4.07 1.72
CA HIS A 46 32.35 3.10 0.67
C HIS A 46 31.89 3.62 -0.70
N THR A 47 30.84 4.43 -0.73
CA THR A 47 30.37 5.11 -1.94
C THR A 47 30.48 6.63 -1.76
N PRO A 48 31.61 7.25 -2.16
CA PRO A 48 31.77 8.69 -2.07
C PRO A 48 31.02 9.41 -3.19
N GLY A 49 30.29 10.48 -2.85
CA GLY A 49 29.73 11.43 -3.83
C GLY A 49 28.21 11.33 -4.08
N PRO A 50 27.69 12.00 -5.13
CA PRO A 50 26.25 12.12 -5.42
C PRO A 50 25.55 10.77 -5.64
N ASP A 51 26.30 9.73 -6.00
CA ASP A 51 25.80 8.37 -6.24
C ASP A 51 25.31 7.68 -4.96
N GLY A 52 25.98 7.94 -3.83
CA GLY A 52 25.58 7.42 -2.52
C GLY A 52 24.24 7.99 -2.06
N SER A 53 24.07 9.32 -2.17
CA SER A 53 22.79 9.97 -1.87
C SER A 53 21.67 9.49 -2.79
N PHE A 54 21.94 9.33 -4.09
CA PHE A 54 20.95 8.83 -5.05
C PHE A 54 20.51 7.40 -4.74
N SER A 55 21.45 6.52 -4.39
CA SER A 55 21.18 5.13 -3.98
C SER A 55 20.25 5.07 -2.75
N VAL A 56 20.51 5.90 -1.73
CA VAL A 56 19.66 5.99 -0.54
C VAL A 56 18.26 6.50 -0.89
N HIS A 57 18.15 7.54 -1.72
CA HIS A 57 16.85 8.07 -2.15
C HIS A 57 16.02 7.04 -2.91
N LEU A 58 16.65 6.27 -3.81
CA LEU A 58 15.98 5.19 -4.52
C LEU A 58 15.50 4.10 -3.55
N ALA A 59 16.34 3.68 -2.61
CA ALA A 59 15.98 2.67 -1.63
C ALA A 59 14.82 3.12 -0.71
N ILE A 60 14.78 4.40 -0.31
CA ILE A 60 13.65 4.97 0.46
C ILE A 60 12.35 4.92 -0.35
N ALA A 61 12.42 5.25 -1.66
CA ALA A 61 11.26 5.20 -2.53
C ALA A 61 10.73 3.76 -2.71
N GLU A 62 11.65 2.79 -2.92
CA GLU A 62 11.31 1.37 -2.99
C GLU A 62 10.68 0.87 -1.68
N GLU A 63 11.30 1.16 -0.53
CA GLU A 63 10.78 0.78 0.80
C GLU A 63 9.38 1.38 1.03
N SER A 64 9.20 2.66 0.71
CA SER A 64 7.93 3.35 0.88
C SER A 64 6.83 2.74 0.01
N SER A 65 7.16 2.36 -1.22
CA SER A 65 6.23 1.72 -2.15
C SER A 65 5.85 0.32 -1.64
N ALA A 66 6.84 -0.51 -1.29
CA ALA A 66 6.60 -1.86 -0.78
C ALA A 66 5.81 -1.86 0.53
N ARG A 67 6.08 -0.89 1.43
CA ARG A 67 5.33 -0.72 2.67
C ARG A 67 3.86 -0.37 2.41
N LYS A 68 3.58 0.53 1.47
CA LYS A 68 2.19 0.89 1.10
C LYS A 68 1.42 -0.33 0.61
N GLU A 69 2.05 -1.15 -0.23
CA GLU A 69 1.41 -2.35 -0.75
C GLU A 69 1.21 -3.41 0.34
N TYR A 70 2.22 -3.65 1.18
CA TYR A 70 2.08 -4.56 2.33
C TYR A 70 0.92 -4.14 3.25
N MET A 71 0.81 -2.85 3.60
CA MET A 71 -0.27 -2.34 4.44
C MET A 71 -1.65 -2.47 3.77
N ARG A 72 -1.72 -2.25 2.46
CA ARG A 72 -2.95 -2.39 1.68
C ARG A 72 -3.44 -3.84 1.69
N VAL A 73 -2.56 -4.79 1.37
CA VAL A 73 -2.89 -6.22 1.36
C VAL A 73 -3.21 -6.72 2.77
N LEU A 74 -2.48 -6.27 3.78
CA LEU A 74 -2.76 -6.61 5.18
C LEU A 74 -4.16 -6.16 5.60
N ARG A 75 -4.57 -4.95 5.19
CA ARG A 75 -5.92 -4.45 5.47
C ARG A 75 -6.98 -5.34 4.83
N VAL A 76 -6.83 -5.67 3.55
CA VAL A 76 -7.77 -6.54 2.84
C VAL A 76 -7.85 -7.92 3.48
N PHE A 77 -6.71 -8.54 3.79
CA PHE A 77 -6.68 -9.85 4.45
C PHE A 77 -7.33 -9.81 5.84
N THR A 78 -7.07 -8.76 6.61
CA THR A 78 -7.69 -8.58 7.94
C THR A 78 -9.20 -8.39 7.82
N ASP A 79 -9.65 -7.57 6.87
CA ASP A 79 -11.07 -7.33 6.63
C ASP A 79 -11.79 -8.60 6.14
N LEU A 80 -11.13 -9.41 5.30
CA LEU A 80 -11.61 -10.72 4.88
C LEU A 80 -11.81 -11.65 6.07
N LEU A 81 -10.80 -11.79 6.94
CA LEU A 81 -10.86 -12.68 8.10
C LEU A 81 -11.90 -12.25 9.15
N LEU A 82 -12.04 -10.94 9.37
CA LEU A 82 -12.92 -10.42 10.43
C LEU A 82 -14.37 -10.25 9.96
N ASN A 83 -14.58 -9.83 8.70
CA ASN A 83 -15.91 -9.45 8.21
C ASN A 83 -16.48 -10.44 7.19
N GLY A 84 -15.70 -11.41 6.69
CA GLY A 84 -16.10 -12.30 5.61
C GLY A 84 -16.42 -11.54 4.31
N ARG A 85 -15.77 -10.40 4.09
CA ARG A 85 -15.96 -9.57 2.89
C ARG A 85 -14.60 -9.22 2.30
N ILE A 86 -14.47 -9.36 0.98
CA ILE A 86 -13.36 -8.77 0.23
C ILE A 86 -13.69 -7.28 0.08
N PRO A 87 -12.93 -6.35 0.69
CA PRO A 87 -13.11 -4.93 0.43
C PRO A 87 -12.87 -4.67 -1.05
N ASP A 88 -13.80 -3.94 -1.68
CA ASP A 88 -13.67 -3.55 -3.08
C ASP A 88 -12.33 -2.83 -3.24
N GLU A 89 -11.45 -3.34 -4.09
CA GLU A 89 -10.05 -2.90 -4.22
C GLU A 89 -9.93 -1.48 -4.86
N LYS A 90 -11.06 -0.76 -4.95
CA LYS A 90 -11.19 0.52 -5.64
C LYS A 90 -10.89 1.72 -4.74
N ALA A 91 -9.74 2.28 -5.09
CA ALA A 91 -9.31 3.68 -5.02
C ALA A 91 -8.73 4.17 -3.68
N PRO A 92 -7.55 4.81 -3.71
CA PRO A 92 -7.09 5.61 -2.59
C PRO A 92 -8.07 6.76 -2.38
N ASP A 93 -8.59 6.87 -1.16
CA ASP A 93 -9.40 7.98 -0.68
C ASP A 93 -8.58 9.27 -0.76
N GLY A 94 -8.60 9.88 -1.93
CA GLY A 94 -7.96 11.14 -2.27
C GLY A 94 -8.92 12.08 -2.99
N ASN A 95 -10.23 11.96 -2.72
CA ASN A 95 -11.21 12.92 -3.21
C ASN A 95 -11.73 13.77 -2.03
N PRO A 96 -11.22 14.99 -1.83
CA PRO A 96 -11.94 15.97 -1.04
C PRO A 96 -13.18 16.35 -1.85
N ALA A 97 -14.29 15.67 -1.57
CA ALA A 97 -15.62 16.15 -1.89
C ALA A 97 -15.88 17.44 -1.10
N MET A 98 -15.26 18.54 -1.55
CA MET A 98 -15.66 19.90 -1.22
C MET A 98 -17.01 20.09 -1.88
N GLY A 99 -18.03 19.91 -1.04
CA GLY A 99 -19.42 20.09 -1.40
C GLY A 99 -19.63 21.46 -2.03
N SER A 100 -20.30 21.42 -3.16
CA SER A 100 -21.11 22.48 -3.71
C SER A 100 -21.81 23.26 -2.60
N ARG A 101 -21.46 24.55 -2.45
CA ARG A 101 -22.38 25.54 -1.88
C ARG A 101 -22.48 26.73 -2.81
N SER A 102 -23.51 26.63 -3.63
CA SER A 102 -24.46 27.68 -4.01
C SER A 102 -23.92 29.04 -4.45
N LEU A 103 -24.05 29.27 -5.76
CA LEU A 103 -24.40 30.56 -6.34
C LEU A 103 -25.50 31.27 -5.52
N GLY A 104 -25.23 32.49 -5.09
CA GLY A 104 -26.20 33.38 -4.45
C GLY A 104 -25.66 34.81 -4.35
N ARG A 105 -25.90 35.61 -5.39
CA ARG A 105 -25.91 37.10 -5.40
C ARG A 105 -26.78 37.65 -4.24
N PRO A 106 -26.82 38.97 -3.91
CA PRO A 106 -26.33 40.16 -4.64
C PRO A 106 -25.66 41.23 -3.74
N ARG A 107 -25.08 42.31 -4.29
CA ARG A 107 -25.19 43.66 -3.70
C ARG A 107 -25.26 44.75 -4.76
N LYS A 108 -26.34 45.54 -4.68
CA LYS A 108 -26.46 46.88 -5.26
C LYS A 108 -25.58 47.86 -4.48
N ALA A 109 -25.00 48.82 -5.19
CA ALA A 109 -24.79 50.21 -4.79
C ALA A 109 -24.62 50.96 -6.13
N GLY A 110 -25.36 52.02 -6.46
CA GLY A 110 -25.69 53.16 -5.63
C GLY A 110 -25.00 54.34 -6.28
#